data_AF-H5TGX1-F1
#
_entry.id   AF-H5TGX1-F1
#
_cell.length_a   1.000
_cell.length_b   1.000
_cell.length_c   1.000
_cell.angle_alpha   90.00
_cell.angle_beta   90.00
_cell.angle_gamma   90.00
#
_symmetry.space_group_name_H-M   'P 1'
#
loop_
_entity.id
_entity.type
_entity.pdbx_description
1 polymer ?
#
loop_
_entity_poly.entity_id
_entity_poly.type
_entity_poly.pdbx_seq_one_letter_code
_entity_poly.pdbx_strand_id
1 'polypeptide(L)'
;MALNLEAHDHQQLAAIDALVAPLERVGLVTKKDAETARAAAKRAHHALTLAATYTDHVTRTATSAGEALADRDDLTIDAVVASAILSNPIVVDATLAATWQANVDTARAAAFKRVRDFPTKLSELFDHVSDQVMDIASQLGDVDTPQAALDAGLSDPWQQLMALKADMNALIELRTELRSFGLIPESQPFNSGWQWDLRHEYPAGRFKRAYDQAAVDQGRELLILTARCRPYVPADATEAKTVLEAHTTAIREAEAA
;
A
#
# COMPACT_ATOMS: atom_id res chain seq x y z
N MET A 1 19.36 -16.68 -16.72
CA MET A 1 19.40 -15.21 -16.69
C MET A 1 18.01 -14.77 -16.25
N ALA A 2 17.82 -14.43 -14.97
CA ALA A 2 16.53 -13.88 -14.54
C ALA A 2 16.25 -12.61 -15.37
N LEU A 3 14.98 -12.36 -15.72
CA LEU A 3 14.57 -11.12 -16.39
C LEU A 3 15.26 -9.97 -15.65
N ASN A 4 16.17 -9.26 -16.34
CA ASN A 4 16.95 -8.18 -15.74
C ASN A 4 16.05 -6.93 -15.68
N LEU A 5 15.01 -7.02 -14.86
CA LEU A 5 14.06 -5.97 -14.58
C LEU A 5 14.67 -5.01 -13.56
N GLU A 6 14.37 -3.73 -13.70
CA GLU A 6 14.88 -2.75 -12.75
C GLU A 6 14.19 -2.95 -11.38
N ALA A 7 14.84 -2.53 -10.29
CA ALA A 7 14.21 -2.61 -8.97
C ALA A 7 12.87 -1.85 -8.91
N HIS A 8 12.75 -0.78 -9.72
CA HIS A 8 11.53 0.00 -9.89
C HIS A 8 10.36 -0.84 -10.43
N ASP A 9 10.65 -1.76 -11.34
CA ASP A 9 9.67 -2.61 -12.02
C ASP A 9 9.04 -3.63 -11.06
N HIS A 10 9.86 -4.23 -10.20
CA HIS A 10 9.38 -5.09 -9.11
C HIS A 10 8.54 -4.34 -8.07
N GLN A 11 8.91 -3.09 -7.77
CA GLN A 11 8.18 -2.24 -6.83
C GLN A 11 6.76 -1.91 -7.33
N GLN A 12 6.56 -1.74 -8.65
CA GLN A 12 5.24 -1.49 -9.22
C GLN A 12 4.29 -2.68 -9.05
N LEU A 13 4.76 -3.90 -9.32
CA LEU A 13 3.94 -5.10 -9.16
C LEU A 13 3.61 -5.35 -7.68
N ALA A 14 4.58 -5.12 -6.79
CA ALA A 14 4.35 -5.19 -5.35
C ALA A 14 3.28 -4.17 -4.87
N ALA A 15 3.30 -2.94 -5.41
CA ALA A 15 2.28 -1.94 -5.13
C ALA A 15 0.88 -2.42 -5.52
N ILE A 16 0.75 -3.04 -6.69
CA ILE A 16 -0.53 -3.55 -7.20
C ILE A 16 -1.05 -4.67 -6.31
N ASP A 17 -0.19 -5.62 -5.95
CA ASP A 17 -0.57 -6.77 -5.11
C ASP A 17 -0.98 -6.33 -3.70
N ALA A 18 -0.28 -5.35 -3.12
CA ALA A 18 -0.59 -4.81 -1.80
C ALA A 18 -1.90 -4.00 -1.80
N LEU A 19 -2.09 -3.11 -2.79
CA LEU A 19 -3.10 -2.05 -2.72
C LEU A 19 -4.43 -2.37 -3.38
N VAL A 20 -4.51 -3.25 -4.37
CA VAL A 20 -5.75 -3.43 -5.16
C VAL A 20 -6.93 -3.89 -4.28
N ALA A 21 -6.71 -4.83 -3.35
CA ALA A 21 -7.78 -5.29 -2.48
C ALA A 21 -8.22 -4.26 -1.42
N PRO A 22 -7.30 -3.59 -0.70
CA PRO A 22 -7.66 -2.45 0.16
C PRO A 22 -8.42 -1.35 -0.58
N LEU A 23 -7.93 -0.93 -1.76
CA LEU A 23 -8.55 0.13 -2.56
C LEU A 23 -9.95 -0.23 -3.07
N GLU A 24 -10.18 -1.49 -3.44
CA GLU A 24 -11.52 -1.96 -3.80
C GLU A 24 -12.47 -1.91 -2.60
N ARG A 25 -12.00 -2.36 -1.42
CA ARG A 25 -12.80 -2.40 -0.19
C ARG A 25 -13.32 -1.03 0.21
N VAL A 26 -12.49 0.01 0.05
CA VAL A 26 -12.86 1.40 0.36
C VAL A 26 -13.48 2.15 -0.83
N GLY A 27 -13.74 1.47 -1.95
CA GLY A 27 -14.41 2.05 -3.12
C GLY A 27 -13.55 3.04 -3.95
N LEU A 28 -12.24 3.08 -3.72
CA LEU A 28 -11.30 3.89 -4.51
C LEU A 28 -11.05 3.27 -5.89
N VAL A 29 -11.10 1.94 -5.98
CA VAL A 29 -11.01 1.17 -7.22
C VAL A 29 -12.32 0.43 -7.44
N THR A 30 -12.86 0.45 -8.66
CA THR A 30 -14.09 -0.28 -8.96
C THR A 30 -13.81 -1.78 -8.99
N LYS A 31 -14.80 -2.63 -8.69
CA LYS A 31 -14.67 -4.09 -8.80
C LYS A 31 -14.12 -4.54 -10.17
N LYS A 32 -14.62 -3.93 -11.25
CA LYS A 32 -14.16 -4.21 -12.62
C LYS A 32 -12.68 -3.85 -12.83
N ASP A 33 -12.27 -2.68 -12.34
CA ASP A 33 -10.88 -2.24 -12.46
C ASP A 33 -9.95 -3.11 -11.58
N ALA A 34 -10.40 -3.52 -10.38
CA ALA A 34 -9.68 -4.44 -9.50
C ALA A 34 -9.52 -5.84 -10.13
N GLU A 35 -10.58 -6.39 -10.73
CA GLU A 35 -10.52 -7.66 -11.48
C GLU A 35 -9.55 -7.58 -12.65
N THR A 36 -9.58 -6.46 -13.39
CA THR A 36 -8.64 -6.21 -14.51
C THR A 36 -7.19 -6.15 -14.00
N ALA A 37 -6.95 -5.41 -12.92
CA ALA A 37 -5.64 -5.29 -12.31
C ALA A 37 -5.09 -6.64 -11.83
N ARG A 38 -5.89 -7.43 -11.11
CA ARG A 38 -5.52 -8.78 -10.64
C ARG A 38 -5.24 -9.74 -11.79
N ALA A 39 -6.07 -9.73 -12.84
CA ALA A 39 -5.88 -10.59 -14.00
C ALA A 39 -4.57 -10.28 -14.72
N ALA A 40 -4.24 -8.99 -14.88
CA ALA A 40 -3.00 -8.54 -15.50
C ALA A 40 -1.78 -8.82 -14.59
N ALA A 41 -1.85 -8.54 -13.30
CA ALA A 41 -0.80 -8.87 -12.33
C ALA A 41 -0.49 -10.38 -12.31
N LYS A 42 -1.53 -11.24 -12.34
CA LYS A 42 -1.36 -12.69 -12.44
C LYS A 42 -0.60 -13.11 -13.70
N ARG A 43 -0.82 -12.45 -14.84
CA ARG A 43 -0.08 -12.71 -16.09
C ARG A 43 1.37 -12.24 -15.99
N ALA A 44 1.62 -11.10 -15.33
CA ALA A 44 2.99 -10.64 -15.05
C ALA A 44 3.75 -11.65 -14.16
N HIS A 45 3.15 -12.11 -13.06
CA HIS A 45 3.71 -13.16 -12.21
C HIS A 45 3.99 -14.46 -12.97
N HIS A 46 3.09 -14.84 -13.87
CA HIS A 46 3.27 -16.01 -14.72
C HIS A 46 4.47 -15.84 -15.67
N ALA A 47 4.67 -14.65 -16.25
CA ALA A 47 5.83 -14.35 -17.08
C ALA A 47 7.15 -14.44 -16.29
N LEU A 48 7.19 -13.94 -15.04
CA LEU A 48 8.35 -14.09 -14.16
C LEU A 48 8.66 -15.56 -13.86
N THR A 49 7.62 -16.34 -13.53
CA THR A 49 7.76 -17.77 -13.23
C THR A 49 8.26 -18.55 -14.45
N LEU A 50 7.72 -18.24 -15.64
CA LEU A 50 8.18 -18.83 -16.89
C LEU A 50 9.62 -18.44 -17.20
N ALA A 51 10.03 -17.19 -16.96
CA ALA A 51 11.42 -16.77 -17.19
C ALA A 51 12.42 -17.50 -16.27
N ALA A 52 12.06 -17.69 -15.00
CA ALA A 52 12.87 -18.48 -14.06
C ALA A 52 12.97 -19.94 -14.53
N THR A 53 11.84 -20.55 -14.90
CA THR A 53 11.79 -21.94 -15.39
C THR A 53 12.53 -22.12 -16.71
N TYR A 54 12.44 -21.14 -17.61
CA TYR A 54 13.12 -21.14 -18.90
C TYR A 54 14.63 -21.01 -18.74
N THR A 55 15.10 -20.15 -17.83
CA THR A 55 16.52 -20.07 -17.44
C THR A 55 17.04 -21.44 -16.99
N ASP A 56 16.31 -22.11 -16.13
CA ASP A 56 16.69 -23.44 -15.63
C ASP A 56 16.66 -24.50 -16.74
N HIS A 57 15.73 -24.37 -17.69
CA HIS A 57 15.66 -25.26 -18.85
C HIS A 57 16.83 -25.05 -19.80
N VAL A 58 17.13 -23.80 -20.20
CA VAL A 58 18.27 -23.47 -21.07
C VAL A 58 19.59 -23.91 -20.43
N THR A 59 19.77 -23.67 -19.13
CA THR A 59 20.98 -24.09 -18.40
C THR A 59 21.15 -25.61 -18.42
N ARG A 60 20.07 -26.36 -18.17
CA ARG A 60 20.10 -27.83 -18.25
C ARG A 60 20.35 -28.34 -19.66
N THR A 61 19.66 -27.81 -20.65
CA THR A 61 19.81 -28.19 -22.06
C THR A 61 21.22 -27.88 -22.56
N ALA A 62 21.79 -26.73 -22.21
CA ALA A 62 23.17 -26.37 -22.53
C ALA A 62 24.20 -27.27 -21.82
N THR A 63 23.95 -27.63 -20.55
CA THR A 63 24.83 -28.54 -19.79
C THR A 63 24.81 -29.94 -20.42
N SER A 64 23.63 -30.49 -20.68
CA SER A 64 23.47 -31.80 -21.32
C SER A 64 24.01 -31.83 -22.75
N ALA A 65 23.88 -30.74 -23.51
CA ALA A 65 24.52 -30.60 -24.82
C ALA A 65 26.06 -30.54 -24.71
N GLY A 66 26.59 -29.85 -23.70
CA GLY A 66 28.03 -29.80 -23.41
C GLY A 66 28.60 -31.17 -23.01
N GLU A 67 27.89 -31.91 -22.15
CA GLU A 67 28.23 -33.30 -21.77
C GLU A 67 28.23 -34.22 -23.00
N ALA A 68 27.17 -34.15 -23.82
CA ALA A 68 27.06 -34.97 -25.03
C ALA A 68 28.11 -34.62 -26.11
N LEU A 69 28.62 -33.39 -26.15
CA LEU A 69 29.72 -33.00 -27.03
C LEU A 69 31.09 -33.40 -26.46
N ALA A 70 31.26 -33.42 -25.13
CA ALA A 70 32.49 -33.83 -24.48
C ALA A 70 32.80 -35.33 -24.66
N ASP A 71 31.76 -36.16 -24.82
CA ASP A 71 31.87 -37.60 -25.02
C ASP A 71 32.07 -38.02 -26.50
N ARG A 72 32.23 -37.05 -27.43
CA ARG A 72 32.38 -37.34 -28.87
C ARG A 72 33.81 -37.17 -29.37
N ASP A 73 34.33 -38.22 -30.00
CA ASP A 73 35.64 -38.24 -30.67
C ASP A 73 35.63 -37.55 -32.06
N ASP A 74 34.46 -37.20 -32.59
CA ASP A 74 34.24 -36.71 -33.97
C ASP A 74 33.62 -35.30 -34.06
N LEU A 75 34.05 -34.39 -33.19
CA LEU A 75 33.53 -33.01 -33.12
C LEU A 75 33.63 -32.26 -34.46
N THR A 76 32.48 -31.86 -35.02
CA THR A 76 32.36 -30.98 -36.20
C THR A 76 31.75 -29.63 -35.83
N ILE A 77 32.06 -28.60 -36.62
CA ILE A 77 31.48 -27.25 -36.44
C ILE A 77 29.94 -27.30 -36.53
N ASP A 78 29.39 -28.12 -37.43
CA ASP A 78 27.94 -28.28 -37.57
C ASP A 78 27.28 -28.90 -36.33
N ALA A 79 27.97 -29.82 -35.64
CA ALA A 79 27.49 -30.39 -34.37
C ALA A 79 27.48 -29.37 -33.23
N VAL A 80 28.47 -28.46 -33.20
CA VAL A 80 28.51 -27.35 -32.23
C VAL A 80 27.39 -26.35 -32.52
N VAL A 81 27.18 -25.96 -33.78
CA VAL A 81 26.14 -25.00 -34.21
C VAL A 81 24.73 -25.54 -33.97
N ALA A 82 24.47 -26.82 -34.25
CA ALA A 82 23.17 -27.45 -34.00
C ALA A 82 22.79 -27.45 -32.50
N SER A 83 23.77 -27.60 -31.59
CA SER A 83 23.55 -27.48 -30.14
C SER A 83 23.24 -26.04 -29.70
N ALA A 84 23.77 -25.04 -30.42
CA ALA A 84 23.61 -23.61 -30.10
C ALA A 84 22.25 -23.03 -30.52
N ILE A 85 21.63 -23.56 -31.59
CA ILE A 85 20.36 -23.05 -32.15
C ILE A 85 19.14 -23.34 -31.26
N LEU A 86 19.16 -24.43 -30.49
CA LEU A 86 18.11 -24.78 -29.50
C LEU A 86 18.06 -23.83 -28.29
N SER A 87 19.01 -22.92 -28.20
CA SER A 87 19.32 -22.19 -26.98
C SER A 87 19.28 -20.68 -27.13
N ASN A 88 18.61 -20.08 -28.13
CA ASN A 88 18.61 -18.62 -28.31
C ASN A 88 17.84 -17.92 -27.17
N PRO A 89 18.50 -17.50 -26.07
CA PRO A 89 17.82 -17.05 -24.86
C PRO A 89 17.26 -15.65 -25.09
N ILE A 90 17.89 -14.89 -26.00
CA ILE A 90 17.65 -13.47 -26.24
C ILE A 90 16.21 -13.22 -26.72
N VAL A 91 15.68 -14.05 -27.63
CA VAL A 91 14.32 -13.86 -28.18
C VAL A 91 13.23 -14.20 -27.17
N VAL A 92 13.44 -15.27 -26.39
CA VAL A 92 12.48 -15.69 -25.36
C VAL A 92 12.49 -14.71 -24.19
N ASP A 93 13.67 -14.27 -23.75
CA ASP A 93 13.82 -13.27 -22.69
C ASP A 93 13.18 -11.94 -23.10
N ALA A 94 13.40 -11.47 -24.33
CA ALA A 94 12.77 -10.25 -24.84
C ALA A 94 11.23 -10.36 -24.90
N THR A 95 10.70 -11.53 -25.28
CA THR A 95 9.25 -11.76 -25.35
C THR A 95 8.63 -11.83 -23.95
N LEU A 96 9.30 -12.48 -23.01
CA LEU A 96 8.84 -12.57 -21.61
C LEU A 96 8.93 -11.21 -20.92
N ALA A 97 9.98 -10.42 -21.16
CA ALA A 97 10.12 -9.06 -20.67
C ALA A 97 9.01 -8.15 -21.22
N ALA A 98 8.75 -8.18 -22.53
CA ALA A 98 7.68 -7.40 -23.15
C ALA A 98 6.30 -7.80 -22.62
N THR A 99 6.06 -9.11 -22.45
CA THR A 99 4.82 -9.64 -21.87
C THR A 99 4.66 -9.17 -20.42
N TRP A 100 5.73 -9.25 -19.63
CA TRP A 100 5.73 -8.77 -18.26
C TRP A 100 5.38 -7.29 -18.19
N GLN A 101 6.11 -6.44 -18.93
CA GLN A 101 5.92 -4.99 -18.94
C GLN A 101 4.49 -4.61 -19.34
N ALA A 102 3.98 -5.16 -20.44
CA ALA A 102 2.63 -4.85 -20.92
C ALA A 102 1.55 -5.21 -19.90
N ASN A 103 1.74 -6.31 -19.15
CA ASN A 103 0.79 -6.72 -18.12
C ASN A 103 0.92 -5.88 -16.85
N VAL A 104 2.13 -5.46 -16.46
CA VAL A 104 2.31 -4.51 -15.34
C VAL A 104 1.70 -3.15 -15.67
N ASP A 105 1.93 -2.62 -16.87
CA ASP A 105 1.34 -1.37 -17.32
C ASP A 105 -0.18 -1.43 -17.34
N THR A 106 -0.75 -2.53 -17.85
CA THR A 106 -2.20 -2.77 -17.84
C THR A 106 -2.74 -2.83 -16.41
N ALA A 107 -2.05 -3.57 -15.53
CA ALA A 107 -2.46 -3.72 -14.15
C ALA A 107 -2.43 -2.37 -13.41
N ARG A 108 -1.36 -1.59 -13.61
CA ARG A 108 -1.18 -0.25 -13.04
C ARG A 108 -2.23 0.72 -13.55
N ALA A 109 -2.47 0.75 -14.86
CA ALA A 109 -3.46 1.62 -15.48
C ALA A 109 -4.88 1.33 -14.97
N ALA A 110 -5.19 0.07 -14.65
CA ALA A 110 -6.45 -0.31 -14.03
C ALA A 110 -6.49 0.06 -12.53
N ALA A 111 -5.49 -0.36 -11.76
CA ALA A 111 -5.43 -0.16 -10.30
C ALA A 111 -5.39 1.31 -9.90
N PHE A 112 -4.68 2.15 -10.66
CA PHE A 112 -4.43 3.55 -10.31
C PHE A 112 -5.04 4.53 -11.31
N LYS A 113 -6.05 4.09 -12.07
CA LYS A 113 -6.76 4.88 -13.08
C LYS A 113 -7.19 6.26 -12.58
N ARG A 114 -7.58 6.34 -11.30
CA ARG A 114 -8.13 7.51 -10.63
C ARG A 114 -7.27 7.96 -9.45
N VAL A 115 -5.96 7.73 -9.52
CA VAL A 115 -5.03 8.06 -8.42
C VAL A 115 -5.12 9.53 -7.99
N ARG A 116 -5.42 10.45 -8.93
CA ARG A 116 -5.63 11.88 -8.63
C ARG A 116 -6.82 12.15 -7.72
N ASP A 117 -7.80 11.26 -7.69
CA ASP A 117 -9.00 11.39 -6.85
C ASP A 117 -8.78 10.77 -5.46
N PHE A 118 -7.69 10.04 -5.24
CA PHE A 118 -7.44 9.33 -3.98
C PHE A 118 -7.36 10.28 -2.77
N PRO A 119 -6.66 11.44 -2.83
CA PRO A 119 -6.61 12.35 -1.70
C PRO A 119 -7.98 12.84 -1.24
N THR A 120 -8.81 13.29 -2.19
CA THR A 120 -10.16 13.78 -1.91
C THR A 120 -11.03 12.68 -1.31
N LYS A 121 -11.08 11.51 -1.95
CA LYS A 121 -11.94 10.40 -1.49
C LYS A 121 -11.49 9.81 -0.16
N LEU A 122 -10.18 9.71 0.10
CA LEU A 122 -9.68 9.28 1.40
C LEU A 122 -10.04 10.29 2.49
N SER A 123 -9.92 11.58 2.18
CA SER A 123 -10.33 12.65 3.11
C SER A 123 -11.83 12.59 3.41
N GLU A 124 -12.69 12.32 2.42
CA GLU A 124 -14.13 12.09 2.61
C GLU A 124 -14.40 10.87 3.49
N LEU A 125 -13.66 9.76 3.30
CA LEU A 125 -13.78 8.57 4.14
C LEU A 125 -13.34 8.83 5.58
N PHE A 126 -12.23 9.54 5.78
CA PHE A 126 -11.80 9.96 7.11
C PHE A 126 -12.81 10.87 7.78
N ASP A 127 -13.39 11.82 7.05
CA ASP A 127 -14.43 12.71 7.57
C ASP A 127 -15.66 11.90 8.01
N HIS A 128 -16.12 10.97 7.17
CA HIS A 128 -17.26 10.10 7.47
C HIS A 128 -17.05 9.25 8.73
N VAL A 129 -15.90 8.56 8.83
CA VAL A 129 -15.59 7.76 10.02
C VAL A 129 -15.41 8.65 11.25
N SER A 130 -14.81 9.84 11.10
CA SER A 130 -14.64 10.78 12.20
C SER A 130 -15.99 11.29 12.72
N ASP A 131 -16.94 11.59 11.83
CA ASP A 131 -18.31 11.99 12.21
C ASP A 131 -19.00 10.87 12.99
N GLN A 132 -18.94 9.63 12.48
CA GLN A 132 -19.51 8.47 13.17
C GLN A 132 -18.87 8.24 14.54
N VAL A 133 -17.54 8.40 14.67
CA VAL A 133 -16.85 8.28 15.96
C VAL A 133 -17.38 9.34 16.93
N MET A 134 -17.54 10.58 16.50
CA MET A 134 -18.03 11.66 17.36
C MET A 134 -19.49 11.45 17.79
N ASP A 135 -20.33 10.97 16.87
CA ASP A 135 -21.73 10.63 17.17
C ASP A 135 -21.82 9.51 18.21
N ILE A 136 -21.08 8.40 18.01
CA ILE A 136 -21.06 7.27 18.95
C ILE A 136 -20.42 7.66 20.29
N ALA A 137 -19.35 8.45 20.28
CA ALA A 137 -18.71 8.93 21.50
C ALA A 137 -19.68 9.76 22.36
N SER A 138 -20.54 10.57 21.72
CA SER A 138 -21.57 11.33 22.44
C SER A 138 -22.61 10.43 23.13
N GLN A 139 -22.94 9.28 22.55
CA GLN A 139 -23.86 8.29 23.14
C GLN A 139 -23.23 7.57 24.34
N LEU A 140 -21.92 7.30 24.27
CA LEU A 140 -21.18 6.64 25.35
C LEU A 140 -20.95 7.54 26.56
N GLY A 141 -20.90 8.87 26.39
CA GLY A 141 -20.66 9.81 27.49
C GLY A 141 -19.37 9.48 28.26
N ASP A 142 -19.49 9.30 29.58
CA ASP A 142 -18.38 8.98 30.48
C ASP A 142 -18.04 7.48 30.55
N VAL A 143 -18.58 6.66 29.65
CA VAL A 143 -18.23 5.24 29.55
C VAL A 143 -16.86 5.09 28.91
N ASP A 144 -15.88 4.73 29.74
CA ASP A 144 -14.47 4.62 29.34
C ASP A 144 -13.97 3.16 29.20
N THR A 145 -14.77 2.16 29.57
CA THR A 145 -14.35 0.74 29.49
C THR A 145 -15.47 -0.15 28.95
N PRO A 146 -15.14 -1.33 28.37
CA PRO A 146 -16.17 -2.29 27.92
C PRO A 146 -17.08 -2.76 29.05
N GLN A 147 -16.52 -2.92 30.27
CA GLN A 147 -17.32 -3.32 31.43
C GLN A 147 -18.29 -2.22 31.85
N ALA A 148 -17.83 -0.95 31.89
CA ALA A 148 -18.72 0.18 32.15
C ALA A 148 -19.82 0.31 31.08
N ALA A 149 -19.51 -0.04 29.81
CA ALA A 149 -20.50 -0.09 28.74
C ALA A 149 -21.53 -1.20 28.97
N LEU A 150 -21.11 -2.37 29.42
CA LEU A 150 -22.00 -3.47 29.80
C LEU A 150 -22.91 -3.06 30.96
N ASP A 151 -22.33 -2.51 32.02
CA ASP A 151 -23.05 -2.11 33.23
C ASP A 151 -24.06 -0.97 32.94
N ALA A 152 -23.74 -0.08 32.01
CA ALA A 152 -24.61 1.00 31.56
C ALA A 152 -25.61 0.60 30.45
N GLY A 153 -25.57 -0.64 29.95
CA GLY A 153 -26.40 -1.09 28.83
C GLY A 153 -26.04 -0.47 27.47
N LEU A 154 -24.83 0.07 27.32
CA LEU A 154 -24.29 0.71 26.12
C LEU A 154 -23.30 -0.19 25.36
N SER A 155 -23.52 -1.50 25.41
CA SER A 155 -22.66 -2.47 24.73
C SER A 155 -22.64 -2.31 23.21
N ASP A 156 -23.80 -2.01 22.62
CA ASP A 156 -23.91 -1.86 21.16
C ASP A 156 -23.15 -0.60 20.66
N PRO A 157 -23.33 0.61 21.24
CA PRO A 157 -22.48 1.76 20.92
C PRO A 157 -20.99 1.50 21.14
N TRP A 158 -20.63 0.76 22.19
CA TRP A 158 -19.22 0.41 22.43
C TRP A 158 -18.64 -0.48 21.33
N GLN A 159 -19.38 -1.51 20.91
CA GLN A 159 -18.97 -2.38 19.80
C GLN A 159 -18.87 -1.61 18.48
N GLN A 160 -19.81 -0.71 18.21
CA GLN A 160 -19.76 0.16 17.03
C GLN A 160 -18.53 1.07 17.06
N LEU A 161 -18.18 1.64 18.21
CA LEU A 161 -16.96 2.44 18.35
C LEU A 161 -15.70 1.62 18.05
N MET A 162 -15.64 0.37 18.53
CA MET A 162 -14.49 -0.51 18.26
C MET A 162 -14.41 -0.93 16.78
N ALA A 163 -15.54 -1.09 16.09
CA ALA A 163 -15.56 -1.29 14.64
C ALA A 163 -15.01 -0.06 13.91
N LEU A 164 -15.47 1.14 14.28
CA LEU A 164 -14.97 2.41 13.72
C LEU A 164 -13.47 2.62 13.99
N LYS A 165 -12.97 2.13 15.14
CA LYS A 165 -11.52 2.10 15.42
C LYS A 165 -10.75 1.29 14.39
N ALA A 166 -11.27 0.10 14.05
CA ALA A 166 -10.64 -0.76 13.05
C ALA A 166 -10.68 -0.10 11.66
N ASP A 167 -11.81 0.53 11.30
CA ASP A 167 -11.93 1.25 10.03
C ASP A 167 -10.97 2.44 9.94
N MET A 168 -10.87 3.25 11.00
CA MET A 168 -9.93 4.37 11.09
C MET A 168 -8.48 3.89 10.94
N ASN A 169 -8.10 2.83 11.65
CA ASN A 169 -6.76 2.25 11.55
C ASN A 169 -6.48 1.74 10.12
N ALA A 170 -7.44 1.05 9.49
CA ALA A 170 -7.30 0.57 8.12
C ALA A 170 -7.12 1.71 7.11
N LEU A 171 -7.80 2.85 7.31
CA LEU A 171 -7.62 4.05 6.48
C LEU A 171 -6.24 4.68 6.69
N ILE A 172 -5.75 4.75 7.94
CA ILE A 172 -4.39 5.26 8.25
C ILE A 172 -3.33 4.37 7.61
N GLU A 173 -3.46 3.04 7.74
CA GLU A 173 -2.57 2.06 7.11
C GLU A 173 -2.58 2.20 5.59
N LEU A 174 -3.76 2.27 4.97
CA LEU A 174 -3.90 2.46 3.53
C LEU A 174 -3.24 3.77 3.05
N ARG A 175 -3.42 4.87 3.80
CA ARG A 175 -2.74 6.14 3.50
C ARG A 175 -1.21 5.98 3.55
N THR A 176 -0.69 5.34 4.59
CA THR A 176 0.75 5.07 4.74
C THR A 176 1.28 4.21 3.60
N GLU A 177 0.56 3.15 3.21
CA GLU A 177 0.95 2.30 2.09
C GLU A 177 0.95 3.07 0.77
N LEU A 178 -0.11 3.83 0.47
CA LEU A 178 -0.18 4.66 -0.74
C LEU A 178 0.97 5.65 -0.85
N ARG A 179 1.40 6.23 0.27
CA ARG A 179 2.57 7.10 0.37
C ARG A 179 3.88 6.37 0.10
N SER A 180 4.06 5.20 0.69
CA SER A 180 5.27 4.38 0.48
C SER A 180 5.49 4.00 -1.00
N PHE A 181 4.42 3.99 -1.80
CA PHE A 181 4.46 3.78 -3.25
C PHE A 181 4.43 5.08 -4.08
N GLY A 182 4.46 6.25 -3.45
CA GLY A 182 4.45 7.56 -4.10
C GLY A 182 3.14 7.88 -4.83
N LEU A 183 2.02 7.25 -4.43
CA LEU A 183 0.73 7.39 -5.10
C LEU A 183 -0.08 8.59 -4.60
N ILE A 184 0.23 9.09 -3.40
CA ILE A 184 -0.36 10.31 -2.84
C ILE A 184 0.74 11.22 -2.29
N PRO A 185 0.47 12.54 -2.14
CA PRO A 185 1.49 13.50 -1.73
C PRO A 185 2.04 13.27 -0.31
N GLU A 186 3.29 13.69 -0.15
CA GLU A 186 3.98 13.80 1.14
C GLU A 186 4.48 15.23 1.36
N SER A 187 4.57 15.68 2.61
CA SER A 187 5.04 17.04 2.93
C SER A 187 6.52 17.25 2.61
N GLN A 188 7.38 16.27 2.94
CA GLN A 188 8.78 16.15 2.50
C GLN A 188 9.23 14.68 2.58
N PRO A 189 10.15 14.22 1.71
CA PRO A 189 10.61 12.82 1.65
C PRO A 189 11.32 12.30 2.92
N PHE A 190 11.52 13.14 3.94
CA PHE A 190 12.20 12.77 5.20
C PHE A 190 11.58 13.39 6.46
N ASN A 191 10.48 14.15 6.34
CA ASN A 191 9.75 14.65 7.52
C ASN A 191 8.62 13.68 7.87
N SER A 192 9.00 12.60 8.55
CA SER A 192 8.07 11.73 9.25
C SER A 192 7.51 12.48 10.47
N GLY A 193 6.31 13.02 10.34
CA GLY A 193 5.58 13.66 11.44
C GLY A 193 4.09 13.51 11.22
N TRP A 194 3.34 13.19 12.28
CA TRP A 194 1.88 13.02 12.21
C TRP A 194 1.13 14.34 12.01
N GLN A 195 1.80 15.49 12.13
CA GLN A 195 1.14 16.79 12.20
C GLN A 195 0.43 17.18 10.89
N TRP A 196 1.03 16.89 9.73
CA TRP A 196 0.44 17.21 8.43
C TRP A 196 -0.59 16.18 7.95
N ASP A 197 -0.86 15.16 8.77
CA ASP A 197 -1.87 14.14 8.52
C ASP A 197 -3.24 14.50 9.09
N LEU A 198 -3.33 15.64 9.78
CA LEU A 198 -4.49 16.11 10.53
C LEU A 198 -4.82 17.55 10.13
N ARG A 199 -6.11 17.85 9.93
CA ARG A 199 -6.53 19.24 9.66
C ARG A 199 -6.50 20.10 10.92
N HIS A 200 -6.61 19.48 12.09
CA HIS A 200 -6.58 20.17 13.37
C HIS A 200 -5.52 19.56 14.28
N GLU A 201 -4.89 20.41 15.08
CA GLU A 201 -3.86 20.02 16.02
C GLU A 201 -4.40 19.16 17.16
N TYR A 202 -3.54 18.29 17.71
CA TYR A 202 -3.82 17.68 18.99
C TYR A 202 -3.73 18.74 20.09
N PRO A 203 -4.67 18.77 21.05
CA PRO A 203 -4.49 19.55 22.26
C PRO A 203 -3.19 19.14 22.97
N ALA A 204 -2.38 20.13 23.36
CA ALA A 204 -1.08 19.90 23.99
C ALA A 204 -1.18 18.92 25.18
N GLY A 205 -0.29 17.93 25.22
CA GLY A 205 -0.23 16.92 26.29
C GLY A 205 -1.34 15.86 26.29
N ARG A 206 -2.43 16.02 25.50
CA ARG A 206 -3.51 15.01 25.46
C ARG A 206 -3.14 13.75 24.69
N PHE A 207 -2.42 13.88 23.58
CA PHE A 207 -2.09 12.72 22.74
C PHE A 207 -1.27 11.67 23.50
N LYS A 208 -0.17 12.09 24.15
CA LYS A 208 0.67 11.20 24.95
C LYS A 208 -0.13 10.52 26.07
N ARG A 209 -0.97 11.28 26.78
CA ARG A 209 -1.83 10.74 27.84
C ARG A 209 -2.82 9.69 27.29
N ALA A 210 -3.47 9.98 26.18
CA ALA A 210 -4.40 9.04 25.54
C ALA A 210 -3.69 7.78 25.03
N TYR A 211 -2.48 7.94 24.50
CA TYR A 211 -1.64 6.81 24.08
C TYR A 211 -1.25 5.93 25.26
N ASP A 212 -0.79 6.53 26.37
CA ASP A 212 -0.41 5.82 27.59
C ASP A 212 -1.62 5.10 28.24
N GLN A 213 -2.84 5.61 28.03
CA GLN A 213 -4.09 5.04 28.54
C GLN A 213 -4.75 4.02 27.61
N ALA A 214 -4.25 3.85 26.37
CA ALA A 214 -4.91 3.04 25.34
C ALA A 214 -5.11 1.57 25.73
N ALA A 215 -4.26 1.02 26.60
CA ALA A 215 -4.43 -0.35 27.09
C ALA A 215 -5.64 -0.50 28.04
N VAL A 216 -6.04 0.58 28.72
CA VAL A 216 -7.10 0.58 29.73
C VAL A 216 -8.47 0.80 29.10
N ASP A 217 -8.58 1.75 28.18
CA ASP A 217 -9.84 2.12 27.50
C ASP A 217 -9.98 1.50 26.10
N GLN A 218 -9.10 0.55 25.76
CA GLN A 218 -8.95 -0.07 24.43
C GLN A 218 -8.65 0.93 23.30
N GLY A 219 -8.10 2.10 23.64
CA GLY A 219 -7.74 3.17 22.72
C GLY A 219 -8.92 4.05 22.33
N ARG A 220 -10.00 4.06 23.13
CA ARG A 220 -11.17 4.92 22.92
C ARG A 220 -10.80 6.40 22.87
N GLU A 221 -10.12 6.92 23.88
CA GLU A 221 -9.77 8.35 23.93
C GLU A 221 -8.83 8.71 22.78
N LEU A 222 -7.89 7.82 22.44
CA LEU A 222 -7.00 8.02 21.29
C LEU A 222 -7.78 8.11 19.98
N LEU A 223 -8.78 7.23 19.77
CA LEU A 223 -9.65 7.28 18.60
C LEU A 223 -10.46 8.58 18.54
N ILE A 224 -11.09 8.98 19.66
CA ILE A 224 -11.90 10.20 19.74
C ILE A 224 -11.04 11.43 19.45
N LEU A 225 -9.84 11.50 20.02
CA LEU A 225 -8.90 12.59 19.74
C LEU A 225 -8.48 12.59 18.28
N THR A 226 -8.17 11.42 17.71
CA THR A 226 -7.79 11.29 16.30
C THR A 226 -8.91 11.79 15.38
N ALA A 227 -10.15 11.33 15.60
CA ALA A 227 -11.34 11.74 14.85
C ALA A 227 -11.59 13.25 14.97
N ARG A 228 -11.44 13.82 16.18
CA ARG A 228 -11.57 15.26 16.42
C ARG A 228 -10.53 16.07 15.65
N CYS A 229 -9.32 15.54 15.49
CA CYS A 229 -8.25 16.17 14.74
C CYS A 229 -8.41 16.09 13.21
N ARG A 230 -9.44 15.37 12.73
CA ARG A 230 -9.81 15.24 11.32
C ARG A 230 -8.64 14.78 10.45
N PRO A 231 -8.32 13.48 10.47
CA PRO A 231 -7.30 12.93 9.60
C PRO A 231 -7.67 13.21 8.14
N TYR A 232 -6.67 13.49 7.31
CA TYR A 232 -6.92 13.81 5.92
C TYR A 232 -5.72 13.46 5.04
N VAL A 233 -5.89 13.65 3.73
CA VAL A 233 -4.85 13.48 2.73
C VAL A 233 -4.76 14.77 1.91
N PRO A 234 -3.61 15.49 1.95
CA PRO A 234 -3.41 16.67 1.13
C PRO A 234 -3.54 16.36 -0.37
N ALA A 235 -4.12 17.28 -1.14
CA ALA A 235 -4.28 17.14 -2.59
C ALA A 235 -2.95 17.21 -3.33
N ASP A 236 -1.99 17.99 -2.81
CA ASP A 236 -0.64 18.11 -3.35
C ASP A 236 0.42 18.38 -2.27
N ALA A 237 1.70 18.39 -2.68
CA ALA A 237 2.82 18.63 -1.79
C ALA A 237 2.86 20.07 -1.23
N THR A 238 2.27 21.03 -1.92
CA THR A 238 2.20 22.43 -1.47
C THR A 238 1.22 22.56 -0.31
N GLU A 239 0.06 21.93 -0.41
CA GLU A 239 -0.91 21.84 0.68
C GLU A 239 -0.32 21.10 1.87
N ALA A 240 0.34 19.96 1.63
CA ALA A 240 0.99 19.18 2.69
C ALA A 240 2.04 20.01 3.46
N LYS A 241 2.84 20.80 2.74
CA LYS A 241 3.82 21.72 3.33
C LYS A 241 3.16 22.85 4.12
N THR A 242 2.11 23.46 3.57
CA THR A 242 1.36 24.55 4.22
C THR A 242 0.80 24.10 5.57
N VAL A 243 0.22 22.91 5.64
CA VAL A 243 -0.31 22.38 6.90
C VAL A 243 0.81 22.04 7.87
N LEU A 244 1.91 21.45 7.42
CA LEU A 244 3.08 21.21 8.27
C LEU A 244 3.59 22.52 8.93
N GLU A 245 3.69 23.60 8.16
CA GLU A 245 4.14 24.90 8.65
C GLU A 245 3.17 25.52 9.66
N ALA A 246 1.86 25.40 9.43
CA ALA A 246 0.83 25.85 10.36
C ALA A 246 0.94 25.14 11.71
N HIS A 247 0.96 23.80 11.71
CA HIS A 247 1.10 23.00 12.94
C HIS A 247 2.42 23.26 13.66
N THR A 248 3.52 23.39 12.91
CA THR A 248 4.84 23.69 13.50
C THR A 248 4.84 25.05 14.20
N THR A 249 4.14 26.04 13.63
CA THR A 249 4.02 27.38 14.21
C THR A 249 3.23 27.34 15.50
N ALA A 250 2.06 26.71 15.49
CA ALA A 250 1.21 26.63 16.66
C ALA A 250 1.84 25.83 17.83
N ILE A 251 2.59 24.76 17.54
CA ILE A 251 3.37 24.06 18.58
C ILE A 251 4.38 25.00 19.24
N ARG A 252 5.12 25.79 18.45
CA ARG A 252 6.09 26.76 19.00
C ARG A 252 5.42 27.84 19.83
N GLU A 253 4.25 28.31 19.41
CA GLU A 253 3.46 29.30 20.16
C GLU A 253 2.96 28.71 21.49
N ALA A 254 2.51 27.46 21.49
CA ALA A 254 2.07 26.77 22.70
C ALA A 254 3.22 26.47 23.68
N GLU A 255 4.43 26.22 23.20
CA GLU A 255 5.63 26.03 24.04
C GLU A 255 6.17 27.34 24.62
N ALA A 256 5.85 28.48 24.01
CA ALA A 256 6.28 29.81 24.46
C ALA A 256 5.32 30.48 25.46
N ALA A 257 4.09 29.97 25.60
CA ALA A 257 3.03 30.48 26.48
C ALA A 257 3.07 29.82 27.87
#